data_AF-Q01SU5-F1
#
_entry.id   AF-Q01SU5-F1
#
_cell.length_a   1.000
_cell.length_b   1.000
_cell.length_c   1.000
_cell.angle_alpha   90.00
_cell.angle_beta   90.00
_cell.angle_gamma   90.00
#
_symmetry.space_group_name_H-M   'P 1'
#
loop_
_entity.id
_entity.type
_entity.pdbx_description
1 polymer ?
#
loop_
_entity_poly.entity_id
_entity_poly.type
_entity_poly.pdbx_seq_one_letter_code
_entity_poly.pdbx_strand_id
1 'polypeptide(L)'
;MKLSSETWIVIAAVLLAALLAAQEPRNQWTMTRGNAPDMVHFRIEHSSKGSQWSQSNDVPLANFHGLNTSQSGPAKFEYIEDAGSLLCQGRFSFGAGSGNYTFQPNPKFTSGLVNLGYDPPTEAQSFSMMLMRVTLDFARGVRDAGLKATTAQLVDLRVHGITLPYIRETQNSGYTTFEARDFIEMKIHGVSTDFLRALKHAGYELPASRITDLKIHGVSSEYMRDLNIYGLRPEAQDIVQMKIHGVSPEFLKGLKDAGYGDLSANQVTELKNHGLDPKFIQAARELGYEFTPRELIDLKTHGVSAEYLRHIQESGMRNLTAQQITKLKIHGVE
;
A
#
# COMPACT_ATOMS: atom_id res chain seq x y z
N MET A 1 56.03 -16.71 -27.89
CA MET A 1 55.11 -16.65 -26.74
C MET A 1 53.69 -16.81 -27.27
N LYS A 2 52.99 -17.86 -26.82
CA LYS A 2 51.57 -18.10 -27.06
C LYS A 2 50.73 -17.03 -26.35
N LEU A 3 49.62 -16.62 -26.94
CA LEU A 3 48.27 -16.82 -26.40
C LEU A 3 47.21 -16.50 -27.46
N SER A 4 46.16 -17.32 -27.43
CA SER A 4 45.05 -17.50 -28.36
C SER A 4 43.74 -16.95 -27.76
N SER A 5 42.80 -16.53 -28.60
CA SER A 5 41.33 -16.67 -28.41
C SER A 5 40.63 -16.17 -29.69
N GLU A 6 40.13 -17.04 -30.56
CA GLU A 6 38.82 -17.71 -30.53
C GLU A 6 37.61 -16.79 -30.82
N THR A 7 37.11 -16.96 -32.05
CA THR A 7 35.73 -17.32 -32.41
C THR A 7 34.57 -16.63 -31.67
N TRP A 8 33.87 -15.71 -32.35
CA TRP A 8 32.46 -15.41 -32.08
C TRP A 8 31.61 -16.00 -33.20
N ILE A 9 30.93 -17.10 -32.89
CA ILE A 9 29.89 -17.70 -33.71
C ILE A 9 28.63 -16.84 -33.59
N VAL A 10 28.06 -16.54 -34.75
CA VAL A 10 26.79 -15.82 -34.94
C VAL A 10 25.64 -16.63 -34.30
N ILE A 11 25.03 -16.11 -33.23
CA ILE A 11 23.73 -16.61 -32.75
C ILE A 11 22.64 -15.70 -33.33
N ALA A 12 22.21 -16.05 -34.53
CA ALA A 12 21.00 -15.52 -35.17
C ALA A 12 20.16 -16.71 -35.62
N ALA A 13 19.15 -17.10 -34.81
CA ALA A 13 17.93 -17.81 -35.25
C ALA A 13 17.11 -18.36 -34.05
N VAL A 14 16.32 -17.51 -33.36
CA VAL A 14 15.02 -17.92 -32.77
C VAL A 14 13.98 -16.78 -32.85
N LEU A 15 14.14 -15.81 -33.77
CA LEU A 15 13.22 -14.67 -33.90
C LEU A 15 12.32 -14.71 -35.15
N LEU A 16 12.10 -15.88 -35.75
CA LEU A 16 11.31 -15.98 -36.98
C LEU A 16 10.33 -17.17 -37.02
N ALA A 17 9.40 -17.20 -36.07
CA ALA A 17 8.14 -17.96 -36.20
C ALA A 17 6.91 -17.12 -35.80
N ALA A 18 7.06 -15.79 -35.82
CA ALA A 18 5.96 -14.85 -35.76
C ALA A 18 5.78 -14.28 -37.16
N LEU A 19 5.00 -14.93 -38.00
CA LEU A 19 4.20 -14.32 -39.07
C LEU A 19 3.44 -15.45 -39.77
N LEU A 20 2.11 -15.32 -39.86
CA LEU A 20 1.15 -16.24 -40.50
C LEU A 20 0.57 -17.36 -39.62
N ALA A 21 -0.01 -16.97 -38.49
CA ALA A 21 -1.30 -17.52 -38.11
C ALA A 21 -2.18 -16.34 -37.67
N ALA A 22 -3.41 -16.28 -38.20
CA ALA A 22 -4.42 -15.31 -37.79
C ALA A 22 -4.50 -15.23 -36.25
N GLN A 23 -4.70 -14.02 -35.71
CA GLN A 23 -4.90 -13.72 -34.29
C GLN A 23 -6.20 -14.37 -33.76
N GLU A 24 -6.21 -15.69 -33.68
CA GLU A 24 -7.12 -16.42 -32.83
C GLU A 24 -6.67 -16.20 -31.38
N PRO A 25 -7.57 -15.92 -30.42
CA PRO A 25 -7.23 -15.89 -29.01
C PRO A 25 -6.66 -17.25 -28.61
N ARG A 26 -5.34 -17.33 -28.41
CA ARG A 26 -4.66 -18.56 -28.01
C ARG A 26 -4.35 -18.48 -26.53
N ASN A 27 -5.13 -19.23 -25.76
CA ASN A 27 -4.80 -19.59 -24.39
C ASN A 27 -3.47 -20.35 -24.40
N GLN A 28 -2.39 -19.69 -23.95
CA GLN A 28 -1.03 -20.21 -24.04
C GLN A 28 -0.43 -20.39 -22.66
N TRP A 29 0.44 -21.38 -22.53
CA TRP A 29 1.29 -21.54 -21.37
C TRP A 29 2.76 -21.60 -21.79
N THR A 30 3.63 -21.09 -20.92
CA THR A 30 5.05 -21.36 -20.98
C THR A 30 5.54 -21.82 -19.62
N MET A 31 6.60 -22.62 -19.63
CA MET A 31 7.18 -23.18 -18.42
C MET A 31 8.70 -23.19 -18.54
N THR A 32 9.39 -22.75 -17.50
CA THR A 32 10.83 -22.90 -17.34
C THR A 32 11.15 -23.44 -15.96
N ARG A 33 12.42 -23.75 -15.71
CA ARG A 33 12.90 -24.06 -14.35
C ARG A 33 12.59 -22.88 -13.42
N GLY A 34 12.07 -23.16 -12.22
CA GLY A 34 11.81 -22.15 -11.19
C GLY A 34 13.05 -21.83 -10.36
N ASN A 35 12.86 -21.04 -9.31
CA ASN A 35 13.95 -20.61 -8.42
C ASN A 35 14.46 -21.71 -7.46
N ALA A 36 13.75 -22.83 -7.33
CA ALA A 36 14.13 -23.98 -6.51
C ALA A 36 14.01 -25.30 -7.32
N PRO A 37 14.72 -26.38 -6.94
CA PRO A 37 14.78 -27.62 -7.72
C PRO A 37 13.42 -28.30 -7.96
N ASP A 38 12.46 -28.10 -7.05
CA ASP A 38 11.11 -28.68 -7.05
C ASP A 38 10.03 -27.70 -7.55
N MET A 39 10.45 -26.54 -8.08
CA MET A 39 9.57 -25.48 -8.57
C MET A 39 9.75 -25.27 -10.07
N VAL A 40 8.66 -24.91 -10.75
CA VAL A 40 8.67 -24.45 -12.14
C VAL A 40 8.14 -23.03 -12.22
N HIS A 41 8.78 -22.21 -13.04
CA HIS A 41 8.24 -20.92 -13.39
C HIS A 41 7.20 -21.12 -14.48
N PHE A 42 5.93 -20.96 -14.13
CA PHE A 42 4.79 -21.24 -15.00
C PHE A 42 4.07 -19.94 -15.34
N ARG A 43 3.95 -19.67 -16.64
CA ARG A 43 3.26 -18.49 -17.16
C ARG A 43 2.05 -18.92 -17.97
N ILE A 44 0.93 -18.28 -17.70
CA ILE A 44 -0.34 -18.44 -18.40
C ILE A 44 -0.63 -17.14 -19.11
N GLU A 45 -0.99 -17.22 -20.38
CA GLU A 45 -1.48 -16.11 -21.18
C GLU A 45 -2.91 -16.40 -21.62
N HIS A 46 -3.76 -15.40 -21.47
CA HIS A 46 -5.15 -15.43 -21.88
C HIS A 46 -5.42 -14.23 -22.78
N SER A 47 -6.02 -14.46 -23.95
CA SER A 47 -6.40 -13.42 -24.87
C SER A 47 -7.89 -13.50 -25.16
N SER A 48 -8.54 -12.35 -25.17
CA SER A 48 -9.92 -12.18 -25.60
C SER A 48 -10.03 -10.91 -26.45
N LYS A 49 -11.21 -10.61 -27.02
CA LYS A 49 -11.39 -9.43 -27.87
C LYS A 49 -11.04 -8.15 -27.10
N GLY A 50 -9.95 -7.49 -27.49
CA GLY A 50 -9.49 -6.23 -26.90
C GLY A 50 -8.78 -6.36 -25.55
N SER A 51 -8.50 -7.58 -25.06
CA SER A 51 -7.78 -7.80 -23.82
C SER A 51 -6.76 -8.91 -23.95
N GLN A 52 -5.55 -8.67 -23.44
CA GLN A 52 -4.52 -9.66 -23.28
C GLN A 52 -4.05 -9.59 -21.84
N TRP A 53 -4.04 -10.72 -21.18
CA TRP A 53 -3.61 -10.86 -19.79
C TRP A 53 -2.60 -12.00 -19.69
N SER A 54 -1.64 -11.84 -18.78
CA SER A 54 -0.70 -12.89 -18.44
C SER A 54 -0.43 -12.90 -16.95
N GLN A 55 -0.24 -14.08 -16.39
CA GLN A 55 0.26 -14.28 -15.03
C GLN A 55 1.41 -15.26 -15.06
N SER A 56 2.40 -15.03 -14.22
CA SER A 56 3.56 -15.91 -14.05
C SER A 56 3.83 -16.11 -12.57
N ASN A 57 3.97 -17.37 -12.15
CA ASN A 57 4.29 -17.73 -10.77
C ASN A 57 5.31 -18.87 -10.77
N ASP A 58 6.10 -18.94 -9.69
CA ASP A 58 6.78 -20.17 -9.35
C ASP A 58 5.78 -21.11 -8.66
N VAL A 59 5.61 -22.30 -9.21
CA VAL A 59 4.62 -23.30 -8.78
C VAL A 59 5.34 -24.61 -8.45
N PRO A 60 4.99 -25.30 -7.34
CA PRO A 60 5.52 -26.63 -7.05
C PRO A 60 5.21 -27.62 -8.16
N LEU A 61 6.19 -28.46 -8.54
CA LEU A 61 6.01 -29.53 -9.53
C LEU A 61 4.85 -30.46 -9.16
N ALA A 62 4.59 -30.65 -7.87
CA ALA A 62 3.51 -31.50 -7.37
C ALA A 62 2.10 -31.02 -7.80
N ASN A 63 1.93 -29.76 -8.18
CA ASN A 63 0.64 -29.23 -8.67
C ASN A 63 0.37 -29.61 -10.14
N PHE A 64 1.31 -30.25 -10.82
CA PHE A 64 1.18 -30.66 -12.22
C PHE A 64 1.07 -32.17 -12.33
N HIS A 65 -0.06 -32.66 -12.81
CA HIS A 65 -0.30 -34.09 -12.99
C HIS A 65 0.14 -34.53 -14.39
N GLY A 66 1.00 -35.55 -14.45
CA GLY A 66 1.54 -36.08 -15.72
C GLY A 66 2.68 -35.25 -16.33
N LEU A 67 3.17 -34.22 -15.64
CA LEU A 67 4.28 -33.40 -16.11
C LEU A 67 5.62 -34.14 -15.96
N ASN A 68 6.36 -34.25 -17.06
CA ASN A 68 7.76 -34.68 -17.06
C ASN A 68 8.63 -33.60 -17.71
N THR A 69 9.20 -32.71 -16.90
CA THR A 69 10.02 -31.58 -17.37
C THR A 69 11.40 -31.99 -17.88
N SER A 70 11.84 -33.22 -17.62
CA SER A 70 13.15 -33.73 -18.05
C SER A 70 13.13 -34.29 -19.47
N GLN A 71 11.93 -34.55 -20.02
CA GLN A 71 11.76 -35.10 -21.35
C GLN A 71 11.65 -33.98 -22.39
N SER A 72 12.48 -34.04 -23.43
CA SER A 72 12.27 -33.22 -24.63
C SER A 72 11.24 -33.90 -25.54
N GLY A 73 10.35 -33.12 -26.15
CA GLY A 73 9.29 -33.63 -27.02
C GLY A 73 7.88 -33.25 -26.57
N PRO A 74 6.85 -33.90 -27.13
CA PRO A 74 5.45 -33.59 -26.85
C PRO A 74 5.12 -33.69 -25.35
N ALA A 75 4.26 -32.80 -24.88
CA ALA A 75 3.86 -32.70 -23.49
C ALA A 75 2.34 -32.65 -23.37
N LYS A 76 1.79 -33.44 -22.45
CA LYS A 76 0.40 -33.36 -21.99
C LYS A 76 0.39 -33.51 -20.47
N PHE A 77 -0.18 -32.54 -19.79
CA PHE A 77 -0.27 -32.53 -18.33
C PHE A 77 -1.46 -31.68 -17.90
N GLU A 78 -1.85 -31.81 -16.63
CA GLU A 78 -2.89 -30.99 -16.03
C GLU A 78 -2.30 -30.13 -14.93
N TYR A 79 -2.65 -28.84 -14.90
CA TYR A 79 -2.42 -27.99 -13.74
C TYR A 79 -3.74 -27.85 -12.99
N ILE A 80 -3.78 -28.33 -11.75
CA ILE A 80 -5.03 -28.52 -10.99
C ILE A 80 -5.03 -27.60 -9.77
N GLU A 81 -6.11 -26.83 -9.63
CA GLU A 81 -6.42 -26.06 -8.44
C GLU A 81 -7.90 -26.27 -8.09
N ASP A 82 -8.34 -25.77 -6.93
CA ASP A 82 -9.70 -25.96 -6.41
C ASP A 82 -10.80 -25.62 -7.44
N ALA A 83 -10.72 -24.43 -8.05
CA ALA A 83 -11.77 -23.92 -8.93
C ALA A 83 -11.79 -24.55 -10.34
N GLY A 84 -10.75 -25.30 -10.71
CA GLY A 84 -10.67 -25.94 -12.01
C GLY A 84 -9.26 -26.37 -12.39
N SER A 85 -9.16 -26.97 -13.57
CA SER A 85 -7.89 -27.43 -14.13
C SER A 85 -7.60 -26.78 -15.49
N LEU A 86 -6.32 -26.67 -15.81
CA LEU A 86 -5.85 -26.39 -17.17
C LEU A 86 -5.37 -27.70 -17.79
N LEU A 87 -6.02 -28.10 -18.88
CA LEU A 87 -5.60 -29.22 -19.71
C LEU A 87 -4.54 -28.72 -20.69
N CYS A 88 -3.27 -28.93 -20.36
CA CYS A 88 -2.14 -28.38 -21.08
C CYS A 88 -1.64 -29.36 -22.15
N GLN A 89 -1.42 -28.86 -23.36
CA GLN A 89 -0.78 -29.60 -24.45
C GLN A 89 0.27 -28.73 -25.12
N GLY A 90 1.43 -29.31 -25.42
CA GLY A 90 2.54 -28.56 -26.01
C GLY A 90 3.78 -29.40 -26.20
N ARG A 91 4.95 -28.77 -26.00
CA ARG A 91 6.25 -29.42 -26.20
C ARG A 91 7.30 -28.84 -25.24
N PHE A 92 8.22 -29.68 -24.79
CA PHE A 92 9.44 -29.26 -24.11
C PHE A 92 10.67 -29.36 -25.04
N SER A 93 11.59 -28.41 -24.88
CA SER A 93 12.89 -28.36 -25.54
C SER A 93 13.90 -27.66 -24.62
N PHE A 94 15.06 -28.28 -24.36
CA PHE A 94 16.14 -27.68 -23.57
C PHE A 94 15.71 -27.13 -22.19
N GLY A 95 14.81 -27.83 -21.48
CA GLY A 95 14.35 -27.43 -20.14
C GLY A 95 13.31 -26.30 -20.11
N ALA A 96 12.82 -25.87 -21.27
CA ALA A 96 11.70 -24.94 -21.40
C ALA A 96 10.54 -25.62 -22.16
N GLY A 97 9.31 -25.27 -21.83
CA GLY A 97 8.11 -25.79 -22.47
C GLY A 97 7.14 -24.69 -22.85
N SER A 98 6.37 -24.93 -23.89
CA SER A 98 5.25 -24.07 -24.27
C SER A 98 4.15 -24.85 -24.98
N GLY A 99 2.95 -24.28 -24.97
CA GLY A 99 1.80 -24.89 -25.60
C GLY A 99 0.52 -24.11 -25.39
N ASN A 100 -0.59 -24.78 -25.64
CA ASN A 100 -1.93 -24.26 -25.38
C ASN A 100 -2.59 -24.98 -24.21
N TYR A 101 -3.59 -24.35 -23.61
CA TYR A 101 -4.43 -24.99 -22.60
C TYR A 101 -5.91 -24.81 -22.88
N THR A 102 -6.71 -25.72 -22.34
CA THR A 102 -8.15 -25.57 -22.20
C THR A 102 -8.49 -25.52 -20.71
N PHE A 103 -9.27 -24.53 -20.29
CA PHE A 103 -9.77 -24.48 -18.92
C PHE A 103 -10.96 -25.42 -18.76
N GLN A 104 -10.97 -26.16 -17.66
CA GLN A 104 -12.10 -27.00 -17.26
C GLN A 104 -12.52 -26.60 -15.83
N PRO A 105 -13.70 -25.99 -15.64
CA PRO A 105 -14.18 -25.63 -14.31
C PRO A 105 -14.46 -26.90 -13.49
N ASN A 106 -14.22 -26.83 -12.18
CA ASN A 106 -14.49 -27.94 -11.27
C ASN A 106 -15.94 -27.88 -10.73
N PRO A 107 -16.86 -28.79 -11.12
CA PRO A 107 -18.24 -28.73 -10.67
C PRO A 107 -18.40 -28.90 -9.15
N LYS A 108 -17.50 -29.65 -8.50
CA LYS A 108 -17.52 -29.84 -7.04
C LYS A 108 -17.20 -28.54 -6.30
N PHE A 109 -16.32 -27.72 -6.85
CA PHE A 109 -16.02 -26.40 -6.31
C PHE A 109 -17.22 -25.47 -6.43
N THR A 110 -17.88 -25.44 -7.60
CA THR A 110 -19.11 -24.68 -7.80
C THR A 110 -20.20 -25.10 -6.81
N SER A 111 -20.46 -26.40 -6.66
CA SER A 111 -21.42 -26.89 -5.66
C SER A 111 -21.00 -26.53 -4.24
N GLY A 112 -19.70 -26.57 -3.93
CA GLY A 112 -19.15 -26.17 -2.64
C GLY A 112 -19.42 -24.69 -2.32
N LEU A 113 -19.22 -23.79 -3.29
CA LEU A 113 -19.54 -22.36 -3.13
C LEU A 113 -21.04 -22.15 -2.91
N VAL A 114 -21.90 -22.81 -3.68
CA VAL A 114 -23.35 -22.73 -3.53
C VAL A 114 -23.79 -23.22 -2.15
N ASN A 115 -23.21 -24.31 -1.64
CA ASN A 115 -23.49 -24.82 -0.30
C ASN A 115 -23.04 -23.87 0.82
N LEU A 116 -22.03 -23.02 0.54
CA LEU A 116 -21.59 -21.93 1.43
C LEU A 116 -22.45 -20.65 1.27
N GLY A 117 -23.49 -20.69 0.43
CA GLY A 117 -24.39 -19.57 0.19
C GLY A 117 -23.83 -18.51 -0.75
N TYR A 118 -22.89 -18.85 -1.63
CA TYR A 118 -22.46 -17.97 -2.74
C TYR A 118 -23.26 -18.27 -4.00
N ASP A 119 -23.43 -17.27 -4.86
CA ASP A 119 -23.98 -17.49 -6.20
C ASP A 119 -23.02 -18.37 -7.02
N PRO A 120 -23.52 -19.24 -7.91
CA PRO A 120 -22.67 -20.06 -8.77
C PRO A 120 -21.80 -19.16 -9.65
N PRO A 121 -20.47 -19.36 -9.69
CA PRO A 121 -19.60 -18.55 -10.53
C PRO A 121 -19.88 -18.80 -12.02
N THR A 122 -19.75 -17.75 -12.83
CA THR A 122 -19.65 -17.91 -14.28
C THR A 122 -18.37 -18.66 -14.65
N GLU A 123 -18.25 -19.14 -15.90
CA GLU A 123 -17.01 -19.77 -16.37
C GLU A 123 -15.80 -18.82 -16.24
N ALA A 124 -16.00 -17.55 -16.61
CA ALA A 124 -14.97 -16.52 -16.47
C ALA A 124 -14.57 -16.30 -15.00
N GLN A 125 -15.54 -16.25 -14.07
CA GLN A 125 -15.25 -16.16 -12.64
C GLN A 125 -14.53 -17.40 -12.13
N SER A 126 -14.92 -18.60 -12.57
CA SER A 126 -14.26 -19.86 -12.19
C SER A 126 -12.80 -19.87 -12.65
N PHE A 127 -12.55 -19.38 -13.87
CA PHE A 127 -11.19 -19.22 -14.39
C PHE A 127 -10.39 -18.20 -13.56
N SER A 128 -10.94 -17.02 -13.26
CA SER A 128 -10.28 -16.04 -12.40
C SER A 128 -10.02 -16.58 -10.98
N MET A 129 -10.96 -17.33 -10.41
CA MET A 129 -10.82 -17.98 -9.11
C MET A 129 -9.68 -19.00 -9.10
N MET A 130 -9.54 -19.78 -10.17
CA MET A 130 -8.45 -20.74 -10.35
C MET A 130 -7.09 -20.02 -10.39
N LEU A 131 -6.98 -18.96 -11.19
CA LEU A 131 -5.75 -18.17 -11.33
C LEU A 131 -5.36 -17.43 -10.05
N MET A 132 -6.35 -16.88 -9.34
CA MET A 132 -6.16 -16.16 -8.06
C MET A 132 -6.18 -17.10 -6.85
N ARG A 133 -6.24 -18.42 -7.08
CA ARG A 133 -6.22 -19.48 -6.07
C ARG A 133 -7.26 -19.24 -4.97
N VAL A 134 -8.48 -18.90 -5.36
CA VAL A 134 -9.65 -18.89 -4.48
C VAL A 134 -9.99 -20.34 -4.17
N THR A 135 -9.85 -20.74 -2.92
CA THR A 135 -10.15 -22.11 -2.46
C THR A 135 -11.49 -22.17 -1.73
N LEU A 136 -12.07 -23.37 -1.58
CA LEU A 136 -13.28 -23.54 -0.76
C LEU A 136 -13.03 -23.19 0.71
N ASP A 137 -11.82 -23.44 1.21
CA ASP A 137 -11.41 -23.07 2.56
C ASP A 137 -11.36 -21.55 2.75
N PHE A 138 -10.87 -20.82 1.74
CA PHE A 138 -10.89 -19.36 1.76
C PHE A 138 -12.33 -18.84 1.76
N ALA A 139 -13.18 -19.31 0.84
CA ALA A 139 -14.58 -18.91 0.76
C ALA A 139 -15.34 -19.22 2.06
N ARG A 140 -15.14 -20.41 2.63
CA ARG A 140 -15.71 -20.80 3.93
C ARG A 140 -15.22 -19.88 5.03
N GLY A 141 -13.92 -19.64 5.10
CA GLY A 141 -13.34 -18.76 6.12
C GLY A 141 -13.86 -17.32 6.04
N VAL A 142 -14.15 -16.82 4.83
CA VAL A 142 -14.80 -15.50 4.62
C VAL A 142 -16.22 -15.51 5.18
N ARG A 143 -17.02 -16.56 4.92
CA ARG A 143 -18.36 -16.71 5.51
C ARG A 143 -18.33 -16.87 7.02
N ASP A 144 -17.45 -17.70 7.55
CA ASP A 144 -17.32 -17.97 8.99
C ASP A 144 -16.89 -16.72 9.77
N ALA A 145 -16.11 -15.85 9.12
CA ALA A 145 -15.77 -14.53 9.65
C ALA A 145 -16.96 -13.53 9.60
N GLY A 146 -18.12 -13.92 9.09
CA GLY A 146 -19.28 -13.05 8.95
C GLY A 146 -19.17 -12.00 7.84
N LEU A 147 -18.11 -12.05 7.00
CA LEU A 147 -17.91 -11.10 5.92
C LEU A 147 -18.85 -11.42 4.75
N LYS A 148 -19.81 -10.53 4.50
CA LYS A 148 -20.80 -10.67 3.42
C LYS A 148 -20.20 -10.30 2.06
N ALA A 149 -19.28 -11.12 1.57
CA ALA A 149 -18.74 -11.00 0.21
C ALA A 149 -19.67 -11.68 -0.82
N THR A 150 -19.72 -11.15 -2.04
CA THR A 150 -20.27 -11.81 -3.23
C THR A 150 -19.25 -12.79 -3.83
N THR A 151 -19.72 -13.64 -4.75
CA THR A 151 -18.86 -14.56 -5.52
C THR A 151 -17.76 -13.81 -6.28
N ALA A 152 -18.08 -12.65 -6.88
CA ALA A 152 -17.10 -11.81 -7.56
C ALA A 152 -16.07 -11.24 -6.58
N GLN A 153 -16.52 -10.76 -5.42
CA GLN A 153 -15.64 -10.17 -4.41
C GLN A 153 -14.66 -11.18 -3.80
N LEU A 154 -14.93 -12.49 -3.82
CA LEU A 154 -13.93 -13.50 -3.44
C LEU A 154 -12.67 -13.43 -4.32
N VAL A 155 -12.85 -13.16 -5.62
CA VAL A 155 -11.74 -12.93 -6.55
C VAL A 155 -11.02 -11.64 -6.19
N ASP A 156 -11.75 -10.53 -6.03
CA ASP A 156 -11.16 -9.22 -5.73
C ASP A 156 -10.34 -9.23 -4.44
N LEU A 157 -10.84 -9.89 -3.40
CA LEU A 157 -10.11 -10.09 -2.15
C LEU A 157 -8.74 -10.77 -2.40
N ARG A 158 -8.69 -11.82 -3.24
CA ARG A 158 -7.43 -12.51 -3.56
C ARG A 158 -6.53 -11.68 -4.47
N VAL A 159 -7.09 -10.99 -5.45
CA VAL A 159 -6.36 -10.07 -6.34
C VAL A 159 -5.59 -9.03 -5.53
N HIS A 160 -6.22 -8.48 -4.49
CA HIS A 160 -5.59 -7.50 -3.60
C HIS A 160 -4.82 -8.11 -2.42
N GLY A 161 -4.61 -9.42 -2.40
CA GLY A 161 -3.78 -10.10 -1.39
C GLY A 161 -4.41 -10.11 0.00
N ILE A 162 -5.75 -10.10 0.11
CA ILE A 162 -6.46 -10.28 1.37
C ILE A 162 -6.40 -11.75 1.80
N THR A 163 -6.08 -11.96 3.06
CA THR A 163 -5.94 -13.29 3.67
C THR A 163 -6.95 -13.44 4.81
N LEU A 164 -7.30 -14.69 5.15
CA LEU A 164 -8.16 -14.96 6.32
C LEU A 164 -7.56 -14.43 7.63
N PRO A 165 -6.24 -14.54 7.90
CA PRO A 165 -5.62 -13.87 9.03
C PRO A 165 -5.87 -12.35 9.05
N TYR A 166 -5.69 -11.65 7.93
CA TYR A 166 -5.93 -10.20 7.88
C TYR A 166 -7.38 -9.83 8.22
N ILE A 167 -8.36 -10.60 7.70
CA ILE A 167 -9.79 -10.41 8.01
C ILE A 167 -10.03 -10.61 9.51
N ARG A 168 -9.61 -11.74 10.05
CA ARG A 168 -9.84 -12.12 11.46
C ARG A 168 -9.13 -11.18 12.43
N GLU A 169 -7.89 -10.79 12.16
CA GLU A 169 -7.13 -9.87 13.00
C GLU A 169 -7.75 -8.46 13.02
N THR A 170 -8.28 -8.00 11.88
CA THR A 170 -9.00 -6.72 11.79
C THR A 170 -10.25 -6.76 12.67
N GLN A 171 -11.04 -7.84 12.57
CA GLN A 171 -12.24 -8.03 13.40
C GLN A 171 -11.90 -8.17 14.89
N ASN A 172 -10.85 -8.93 15.23
CA ASN A 172 -10.35 -9.07 16.60
C ASN A 172 -9.81 -7.75 17.18
N SER A 173 -9.44 -6.80 16.32
CA SER A 173 -9.08 -5.44 16.74
C SER A 173 -10.32 -4.55 16.99
N GLY A 174 -11.53 -5.11 16.90
CA GLY A 174 -12.80 -4.42 17.16
C GLY A 174 -13.45 -3.81 15.92
N TYR A 175 -12.95 -4.08 14.72
CA TYR A 175 -13.52 -3.61 13.46
C TYR A 175 -14.37 -4.69 12.79
N THR A 176 -15.56 -4.93 13.32
CA THR A 176 -16.42 -6.06 12.93
C THR A 176 -17.46 -5.71 11.86
N THR A 177 -17.63 -4.44 11.53
CA THR A 177 -18.69 -3.95 10.63
C THR A 177 -18.22 -3.68 9.20
N PHE A 178 -16.94 -3.88 8.91
CA PHE A 178 -16.37 -3.62 7.59
C PHE A 178 -16.85 -4.64 6.55
N GLU A 179 -17.10 -4.14 5.34
CA GLU A 179 -17.51 -4.91 4.18
C GLU A 179 -16.30 -5.31 3.33
N ALA A 180 -16.49 -6.21 2.36
CA ALA A 180 -15.38 -6.71 1.53
C ALA A 180 -14.62 -5.58 0.81
N ARG A 181 -15.35 -4.53 0.38
CA ARG A 181 -14.77 -3.35 -0.26
C ARG A 181 -13.84 -2.58 0.69
N ASP A 182 -14.20 -2.47 1.96
CA ASP A 182 -13.39 -1.78 2.97
C ASP A 182 -12.04 -2.48 3.16
N PHE A 183 -12.05 -3.82 3.26
CA PHE A 183 -10.82 -4.62 3.34
C PHE A 183 -9.92 -4.40 2.14
N ILE A 184 -10.49 -4.38 0.93
CA ILE A 184 -9.76 -4.15 -0.32
C ILE A 184 -9.13 -2.76 -0.31
N GLU A 185 -9.92 -1.72 -0.03
CA GLU A 185 -9.45 -0.33 -0.02
C GLU A 185 -8.32 -0.13 1.01
N MET A 186 -8.54 -0.58 2.25
CA MET A 186 -7.54 -0.53 3.31
C MET A 186 -6.24 -1.23 2.90
N LYS A 187 -6.32 -2.40 2.27
CA LYS A 187 -5.13 -3.15 1.83
C LYS A 187 -4.38 -2.47 0.70
N ILE A 188 -5.09 -1.90 -0.29
CA ILE A 188 -4.50 -1.12 -1.38
C ILE A 188 -3.68 0.05 -0.82
N HIS A 189 -4.18 0.71 0.21
CA HIS A 189 -3.52 1.85 0.85
C HIS A 189 -2.57 1.48 2.01
N GLY A 190 -2.26 0.19 2.16
CA GLY A 190 -1.23 -0.28 3.11
C GLY A 190 -1.63 -0.19 4.58
N VAL A 191 -2.92 -0.24 4.90
CA VAL A 191 -3.42 -0.35 6.29
C VAL A 191 -3.05 -1.72 6.85
N SER A 192 -2.22 -1.74 7.90
CA SER A 192 -1.86 -2.96 8.64
C SER A 192 -2.76 -3.17 9.86
N THR A 193 -2.86 -4.41 10.35
CA THR A 193 -3.57 -4.72 11.60
C THR A 193 -2.91 -4.08 12.82
N ASP A 194 -1.60 -3.85 12.79
CA ASP A 194 -0.88 -3.03 13.79
C ASP A 194 -1.36 -1.58 13.83
N PHE A 195 -1.58 -0.96 12.67
CA PHE A 195 -2.08 0.41 12.60
C PHE A 195 -3.51 0.50 13.14
N LEU A 196 -4.37 -0.46 12.80
CA LEU A 196 -5.73 -0.58 13.34
C LEU A 196 -5.73 -0.72 14.86
N ARG A 197 -4.86 -1.57 15.42
CA ARG A 197 -4.70 -1.71 16.88
C ARG A 197 -4.24 -0.40 17.52
N ALA A 198 -3.29 0.30 16.89
CA ALA A 198 -2.79 1.58 17.38
C ALA A 198 -3.89 2.66 17.43
N LEU A 199 -4.72 2.74 16.38
CA LEU A 199 -5.90 3.63 16.36
C LEU A 199 -6.84 3.36 17.53
N LYS A 200 -7.23 2.09 17.73
CA LYS A 200 -8.10 1.69 18.84
C LYS A 200 -7.48 1.96 20.21
N HIS A 201 -6.19 1.68 20.41
CA HIS A 201 -5.49 1.98 21.67
C HIS A 201 -5.42 3.47 21.96
N ALA A 202 -5.34 4.31 20.92
CA ALA A 202 -5.38 5.76 21.03
C ALA A 202 -6.82 6.31 21.16
N GLY A 203 -7.84 5.43 21.16
CA GLY A 203 -9.24 5.80 21.37
C GLY A 203 -10.02 6.13 20.09
N TYR A 204 -9.45 5.92 18.90
CA TYR A 204 -10.13 6.21 17.65
C TYR A 204 -11.02 5.06 17.19
N GLU A 205 -12.29 5.39 16.91
CA GLU A 205 -13.26 4.50 16.27
C GLU A 205 -13.68 5.10 14.93
N LEU A 206 -13.00 4.67 13.86
CA LEU A 206 -13.12 5.30 12.54
C LEU A 206 -13.73 4.34 11.51
N PRO A 207 -14.54 4.85 10.56
CA PRO A 207 -14.90 4.08 9.38
C PRO A 207 -13.66 3.82 8.51
N ALA A 208 -13.69 2.76 7.70
CA ALA A 208 -12.56 2.34 6.88
C ALA A 208 -12.01 3.46 5.98
N SER A 209 -12.88 4.28 5.38
CA SER A 209 -12.50 5.42 4.55
C SER A 209 -11.62 6.45 5.29
N ARG A 210 -11.90 6.73 6.57
CA ARG A 210 -11.07 7.63 7.39
C ARG A 210 -9.74 7.00 7.79
N ILE A 211 -9.71 5.69 8.01
CA ILE A 211 -8.47 4.95 8.27
C ILE A 211 -7.57 4.97 7.03
N THR A 212 -8.15 4.74 5.86
CA THR A 212 -7.48 4.83 4.57
C THR A 212 -6.92 6.24 4.34
N ASP A 213 -7.70 7.29 4.58
CA ASP A 213 -7.29 8.70 4.44
C ASP A 213 -6.04 9.02 5.26
N LEU A 214 -5.99 8.59 6.53
CA LEU A 214 -4.80 8.71 7.38
C LEU A 214 -3.56 8.07 6.72
N LYS A 215 -3.70 6.86 6.16
CA LYS A 215 -2.59 6.17 5.49
C LYS A 215 -2.16 6.84 4.19
N ILE A 216 -3.11 7.34 3.39
CA ILE A 216 -2.82 8.11 2.17
C ILE A 216 -1.94 9.32 2.50
N HIS A 217 -2.21 10.00 3.62
CA HIS A 217 -1.44 11.16 4.08
C HIS A 217 -0.20 10.80 4.92
N GLY A 218 0.21 9.52 4.93
CA GLY A 218 1.46 9.08 5.56
C GLY A 218 1.44 9.13 7.09
N VAL A 219 0.26 9.02 7.71
CA VAL A 219 0.13 8.82 9.15
C VAL A 219 0.61 7.42 9.51
N SER A 220 1.44 7.33 10.55
CA SER A 220 1.95 6.07 11.09
C SER A 220 1.59 5.93 12.57
N SER A 221 1.70 4.71 13.10
CA SER A 221 1.49 4.43 14.52
C SER A 221 2.49 5.20 15.39
N GLU A 222 3.72 5.40 14.90
CA GLU A 222 4.77 6.18 15.54
C GLU A 222 4.36 7.66 15.61
N TYR A 223 3.90 8.24 14.50
CA TYR A 223 3.44 9.63 14.48
C TYR A 223 2.31 9.88 15.49
N MET A 224 1.34 8.96 15.57
CA MET A 224 0.27 9.05 16.57
C MET A 224 0.79 8.96 18.01
N ARG A 225 1.79 8.12 18.27
CA ARG A 225 2.44 8.01 19.57
C ARG A 225 3.16 9.31 19.93
N ASP A 226 3.85 9.92 18.97
CA ASP A 226 4.54 11.19 19.16
C ASP A 226 3.56 12.30 19.53
N LEU A 227 2.40 12.40 18.85
CA LEU A 227 1.34 13.35 19.22
C LEU A 227 0.94 13.21 20.69
N ASN A 228 0.70 11.97 21.16
CA ASN A 228 0.32 11.73 22.55
C ASN A 228 1.45 12.04 23.56
N ILE A 229 2.73 11.87 23.18
CA ILE A 229 3.89 12.27 24.02
C ILE A 229 3.88 13.79 24.27
N TYR A 230 3.44 14.57 23.28
CA TYR A 230 3.28 16.02 23.38
C TYR A 230 1.89 16.46 23.87
N GLY A 231 1.09 15.54 24.42
CA GLY A 231 -0.22 15.86 24.98
C GLY A 231 -1.31 16.14 23.95
N LEU A 232 -1.05 15.91 22.66
CA LEU A 232 -2.01 16.13 21.59
C LEU A 232 -2.85 14.87 21.34
N ARG A 233 -4.17 15.05 21.29
CA ARG A 233 -5.15 14.04 20.86
C ARG A 233 -6.12 14.66 19.84
N PRO A 234 -5.64 14.93 18.61
CA PRO A 234 -6.46 15.60 17.60
C PRO A 234 -7.56 14.68 17.08
N GLU A 235 -8.59 15.22 16.46
CA GLU A 235 -9.48 14.39 15.65
C GLU A 235 -8.73 13.84 14.43
N ALA A 236 -9.23 12.74 13.83
CA ALA A 236 -8.57 12.11 12.68
C ALA A 236 -8.32 13.08 11.52
N GLN A 237 -9.25 14.00 11.27
CA GLN A 237 -9.10 15.03 10.25
C GLN A 237 -7.97 16.02 10.56
N ASP A 238 -7.78 16.36 11.83
CA ASP A 238 -6.72 17.28 12.25
C ASP A 238 -5.35 16.61 12.15
N ILE A 239 -5.25 15.29 12.43
CA ILE A 239 -4.02 14.52 12.19
C ILE A 239 -3.61 14.60 10.71
N VAL A 240 -4.58 14.48 9.80
CA VAL A 240 -4.32 14.64 8.35
C VAL A 240 -3.81 16.04 8.04
N GLN A 241 -4.44 17.10 8.56
CA GLN A 241 -3.99 18.48 8.35
C GLN A 241 -2.57 18.71 8.90
N MET A 242 -2.29 18.23 10.10
CA MET A 242 -0.95 18.30 10.69
C MET A 242 0.12 17.66 9.78
N LYS A 243 -0.19 16.49 9.19
CA LYS A 243 0.70 15.84 8.22
C LYS A 243 0.87 16.63 6.93
N ILE A 244 -0.23 17.17 6.36
CA ILE A 244 -0.20 17.99 5.14
C ILE A 244 0.69 19.23 5.34
N HIS A 245 0.60 19.89 6.49
CA HIS A 245 1.40 21.07 6.82
C HIS A 245 2.81 20.74 7.37
N GLY A 246 3.19 19.46 7.43
CA GLY A 246 4.53 19.04 7.82
C GLY A 246 4.86 19.23 9.30
N VAL A 247 3.86 19.12 10.18
CA VAL A 247 4.07 19.09 11.63
C VAL A 247 4.82 17.80 11.99
N SER A 248 6.06 17.93 12.43
CA SER A 248 6.93 16.81 12.81
C SER A 248 7.13 16.70 14.33
N PRO A 249 7.54 15.55 14.87
CA PRO A 249 7.89 15.40 16.28
C PRO A 249 8.96 16.38 16.75
N GLU A 250 9.93 16.74 15.89
CA GLU A 250 10.98 17.73 16.18
C GLU A 250 10.40 19.14 16.32
N PHE A 251 9.40 19.47 15.48
CA PHE A 251 8.70 20.75 15.58
C PHE A 251 7.91 20.84 16.89
N LEU A 252 7.19 19.77 17.26
CA LEU A 252 6.47 19.68 18.54
C LEU A 252 7.42 19.78 19.73
N LYS A 253 8.59 19.12 19.65
CA LYS A 253 9.64 19.24 20.66
C LYS A 253 10.09 20.68 20.82
N GLY A 254 10.40 21.36 19.72
CA GLY A 254 10.84 22.75 19.74
C GLY A 254 9.79 23.68 20.35
N LEU A 255 8.51 23.50 20.03
CA LEU A 255 7.43 24.27 20.65
C LEU A 255 7.37 24.05 22.16
N LYS A 256 7.45 22.79 22.61
CA LYS A 256 7.45 22.44 24.04
C LYS A 256 8.67 23.02 24.76
N ASP A 257 9.87 22.93 24.18
CA ASP A 257 11.11 23.47 24.75
C ASP A 257 11.07 25.01 24.83
N ALA A 258 10.39 25.67 23.89
CA ALA A 258 10.12 27.11 23.93
C ALA A 258 8.99 27.49 24.91
N GLY A 259 8.37 26.50 25.57
CA GLY A 259 7.31 26.63 26.57
C GLY A 259 5.89 26.80 26.02
N TYR A 260 5.65 26.33 24.80
CA TYR A 260 4.33 26.24 24.16
C TYR A 260 3.85 24.78 24.15
N GLY A 261 3.87 24.14 25.32
CA GLY A 261 3.48 22.72 25.46
C GLY A 261 1.97 22.47 25.44
N ASP A 262 1.16 23.48 25.76
CA ASP A 262 -0.29 23.36 25.93
C ASP A 262 -1.10 23.84 24.70
N LEU A 263 -0.49 23.76 23.51
CA LEU A 263 -1.15 24.15 22.26
C LEU A 263 -2.15 23.09 21.80
N SER A 264 -3.26 23.53 21.22
CA SER A 264 -4.15 22.65 20.46
C SER A 264 -3.53 22.25 19.12
N ALA A 265 -3.99 21.13 18.54
CA ALA A 265 -3.55 20.66 17.23
C ALA A 265 -3.72 21.73 16.12
N ASN A 266 -4.81 22.51 16.19
CA ASN A 266 -5.05 23.61 15.26
C ASN A 266 -4.03 24.72 15.42
N GLN A 267 -3.71 25.14 16.65
CA GLN A 267 -2.68 26.16 16.89
C GLN A 267 -1.29 25.70 16.43
N VAL A 268 -0.92 24.44 16.68
CA VAL A 268 0.33 23.86 16.17
C VAL A 268 0.36 23.91 14.64
N THR A 269 -0.74 23.53 14.00
CA THR A 269 -0.87 23.53 12.53
C THR A 269 -0.78 24.96 11.98
N GLU A 270 -1.45 25.93 12.59
CA GLU A 270 -1.37 27.35 12.21
C GLU A 270 0.06 27.88 12.32
N LEU A 271 0.75 27.67 13.45
CA LEU A 271 2.15 28.09 13.60
C LEU A 271 3.03 27.50 12.49
N LYS A 272 2.85 26.21 12.19
CA LYS A 272 3.62 25.53 11.15
C LYS A 272 3.29 26.07 9.75
N ASN A 273 2.02 26.28 9.45
CA ASN A 273 1.52 26.82 8.18
C ASN A 273 2.07 28.23 7.90
N HIS A 274 2.22 29.06 8.95
CA HIS A 274 2.84 30.39 8.86
C HIS A 274 4.38 30.37 8.91
N GLY A 275 5.01 29.20 8.88
CA GLY A 275 6.46 29.06 8.81
C GLY A 275 7.20 29.51 10.07
N LEU A 276 6.55 29.39 11.24
CA LEU A 276 7.22 29.64 12.51
C LEU A 276 8.31 28.57 12.74
N ASP A 277 9.48 29.04 13.17
CA ASP A 277 10.59 28.19 13.60
C ASP A 277 10.66 28.24 15.12
N PRO A 278 10.65 27.11 15.85
CA PRO A 278 10.86 27.09 17.29
C PRO A 278 12.09 27.86 17.77
N LYS A 279 13.15 27.98 16.95
CA LYS A 279 14.33 28.80 17.27
C LYS A 279 14.01 30.29 17.40
N PHE A 280 13.11 30.82 16.58
CA PHE A 280 12.65 32.21 16.69
C PHE A 280 11.91 32.43 18.02
N ILE A 281 11.05 31.48 18.37
CA ILE A 281 10.26 31.52 19.61
C ILE A 281 11.18 31.45 20.83
N GLN A 282 12.17 30.56 20.81
CA GLN A 282 13.19 30.45 21.86
C GLN A 282 13.99 31.75 21.99
N ALA A 283 14.46 32.32 20.88
CA ALA A 283 15.21 33.57 20.91
C ALA A 283 14.39 34.76 21.44
N ALA A 284 13.11 34.86 21.06
CA ALA A 284 12.21 35.88 21.62
C ALA A 284 12.09 35.72 23.14
N ARG A 285 12.01 34.48 23.64
CA ARG A 285 11.95 34.20 25.07
C ARG A 285 13.25 34.53 25.81
N GLU A 286 14.40 34.20 25.23
CA GLU A 286 15.72 34.56 25.77
C GLU A 286 15.91 36.09 25.89
N LEU A 287 15.22 36.85 25.03
CA LEU A 287 15.16 38.31 25.07
C LEU A 287 14.13 38.86 26.08
N GLY A 288 13.38 37.98 26.75
CA GLY A 288 12.37 38.34 27.75
C GLY A 288 10.97 38.58 27.18
N TYR A 289 10.71 38.22 25.93
CA TYR A 289 9.38 38.31 25.34
C TYR A 289 8.59 37.01 25.52
N GLU A 290 7.32 37.15 25.92
CA GLU A 290 6.36 36.05 25.97
C GLU A 290 5.17 36.42 25.06
N PHE A 291 5.21 35.94 23.81
CA PHE A 291 4.17 36.22 22.82
C PHE A 291 3.10 35.12 22.82
N THR A 292 1.86 35.48 22.53
CA THR A 292 0.82 34.49 22.22
C THR A 292 1.09 33.85 20.84
N PRO A 293 0.54 32.65 20.54
CA PRO A 293 0.67 32.06 19.20
C PRO A 293 0.23 32.99 18.06
N ARG A 294 -0.82 33.77 18.28
CA ARG A 294 -1.32 34.74 17.31
C ARG A 294 -0.35 35.89 17.08
N GLU A 295 0.30 36.38 18.13
CA GLU A 295 1.33 37.42 18.04
C GLU A 295 2.59 36.90 17.33
N LEU A 296 3.01 35.66 17.59
CA LEU A 296 4.11 35.03 16.86
C LEU A 296 3.83 34.96 15.36
N ILE A 297 2.60 34.59 14.98
CA ILE A 297 2.15 34.57 13.58
C ILE A 297 2.19 35.98 12.99
N ASP A 298 1.70 36.99 13.70
CA ASP A 298 1.70 38.39 13.24
C ASP A 298 3.14 38.90 13.01
N LEU A 299 4.02 38.70 13.98
CA LEU A 299 5.43 39.09 13.89
C LEU A 299 6.11 38.40 12.70
N LYS A 300 5.92 37.08 12.54
CA LYS A 300 6.50 36.32 11.43
C LYS A 300 5.97 36.81 10.08
N THR A 301 4.67 37.08 9.99
CA THR A 301 4.01 37.56 8.77
C THR A 301 4.58 38.91 8.32
N HIS A 302 4.99 39.77 9.26
CA HIS A 302 5.62 41.05 8.99
C HIS A 302 7.16 40.99 8.93
N GLY A 303 7.74 39.79 8.86
CA GLY A 303 9.19 39.62 8.66
C GLY A 303 10.04 39.97 9.88
N VAL A 304 9.47 39.95 11.08
CA VAL A 304 10.23 40.08 12.33
C VAL A 304 11.08 38.83 12.53
N SER A 305 12.37 39.02 12.77
CA SER A 305 13.34 37.94 13.06
C SER A 305 13.92 38.09 14.47
N ALA A 306 14.62 37.05 14.93
CA ALA A 306 15.33 37.11 16.21
C ALA A 306 16.43 38.18 16.22
N GLU A 307 17.11 38.37 15.09
CA GLU A 307 18.11 39.42 14.88
C GLU A 307 17.48 40.80 15.01
N TYR A 308 16.29 40.99 14.45
CA TYR A 308 15.56 42.25 14.58
C TYR A 308 15.18 42.54 16.04
N LEU A 309 14.67 41.54 16.76
CA LEU A 309 14.36 41.68 18.19
C LEU A 309 15.59 42.03 19.03
N ARG A 310 16.76 41.45 18.72
CA ARG A 310 18.03 41.80 19.37
C ARG A 310 18.40 43.26 19.11
N HIS A 311 18.35 43.69 17.85
CA HIS A 311 18.76 45.04 17.47
C HIS A 311 17.93 46.13 18.15
N ILE A 312 16.60 46.01 18.16
CA ILE A 312 15.73 46.99 18.83
C ILE A 312 15.96 47.03 20.35
N GLN A 313 16.29 45.89 20.97
CA GLN A 313 16.59 45.84 22.41
C GLN A 313 17.95 46.46 22.73
N GLU A 314 18.96 46.24 21.87
CA GLU A 314 20.29 46.85 21.94
C GLU A 314 20.24 48.37 21.74
N SER A 315 19.30 48.87 20.93
CA SER A 315 19.05 50.31 20.76
C SER A 315 18.36 50.97 21.97
N GLY A 316 18.06 50.18 23.02
CA GLY A 316 17.40 50.64 24.24
C GLY A 316 15.88 50.58 24.22
N MET A 317 15.25 50.16 23.12
CA MET A 317 13.80 49.96 23.05
C MET A 317 13.43 48.61 23.67
N ARG A 318 13.06 48.63 24.96
CA ARG A 318 12.72 47.43 25.73
C ARG A 318 11.21 47.32 25.99
N ASN A 319 10.75 46.13 26.35
CA ASN A 319 9.36 45.86 26.79
C ASN A 319 8.28 46.27 25.76
N LEU A 320 8.60 46.19 24.47
CA LEU A 320 7.64 46.47 23.40
C LEU A 320 6.62 45.33 23.26
N THR A 321 5.37 45.67 22.99
CA THR A 321 4.35 44.68 22.61
C THR A 321 4.59 44.15 21.20
N ALA A 322 4.04 42.99 20.87
CA ALA A 322 4.12 42.44 19.51
C ALA A 322 3.63 43.44 18.45
N GLN A 323 2.51 44.12 18.72
CA GLN A 323 1.95 45.15 17.83
C GLN A 323 2.91 46.34 17.62
N GLN A 324 3.62 46.77 18.67
CA GLN A 324 4.61 47.84 18.57
C GLN A 324 5.82 47.40 17.73
N ILE A 325 6.32 46.19 17.94
CA ILE A 325 7.42 45.60 17.17
C ILE A 325 7.04 45.49 15.69
N THR A 326 5.86 44.93 15.41
CA THR A 326 5.30 44.86 14.05
C THR A 326 5.22 46.24 13.43
N LYS A 327 4.72 47.25 14.15
CA LYS A 327 4.63 48.62 13.64
C LYS A 327 6.01 49.19 13.32
N LEU A 328 7.00 49.05 14.19
CA LEU A 328 8.37 49.50 13.93
C LEU A 328 8.95 48.83 12.68
N LYS A 329 8.74 47.51 12.54
CA LYS A 329 9.21 46.74 11.39
C LYS A 329 8.59 47.22 10.07
N ILE A 330 7.27 47.47 10.06
CA ILE A 330 6.54 48.01 8.90
C ILE A 330 7.07 49.40 8.50
N HIS A 331 7.46 50.23 9.47
CA HIS A 331 7.95 51.59 9.21
C HIS A 331 9.46 51.65 8.90
N GLY A 332 10.14 50.49 8.77
CA GLY A 332 11.56 50.43 8.43
C GLY A 332 12.48 50.95 9.51
N VAL A 333 12.05 50.93 10.77
CA VAL A 333 12.94 51.23 11.91
C VAL A 333 13.90 50.05 12.05
N GLU A 334 15.17 50.27 11.71
CA GLU A 334 16.23 49.27 11.82
C GLU A 334 16.65 49.04 13.26
#